data_AF-B5H4Z8-F1
#
_entry.id   AF-B5H4Z8-F1
#
_cell.length_a   1.000
_cell.length_b   1.000
_cell.length_c   1.000
_cell.angle_alpha   90.00
_cell.angle_beta   90.00
_cell.angle_gamma   90.00
#
_symmetry.space_group_name_H-M   'P 1'
#
loop_
_entity.id
_entity.type
_entity.pdbx_description
1 polymer ?
#
loop_
_entity_poly.entity_id
_entity_poly.type
_entity_poly.pdbx_seq_one_letter_code
_entity_poly.pdbx_strand_id
1 'polypeptide(L)'
;MSEWTAAWAASPQMPSTGFTPNWSQEGFSDGTVRQIVRVTAGGERLRIRLSNAYGTSPLHLTGATVARSAGGAAIEEGSVRELTFGGARSAVVPARAELRSDPADLAVERLGSVTVTLYFAGTTGPVTFHSQAWTDSYRAGGDRRADLSGAAFTDVTASWYHLAGVEVAAGRTDGIVLFGDSVTDGFGSTPGADRRWSDALAELTGRPVLNAGIGGNLLLNDSAWYGERGTARFRRDALSQPGVSTVVVLEGLNDI
;
A
#
# COMPACT_ATOMS: atom_id res chain seq x y z
N MET A 1 10.51 23.78 0.96
CA MET A 1 10.40 22.36 0.55
C MET A 1 8.97 21.95 0.79
N SER A 2 8.24 21.38 -0.17
CA SER A 2 6.87 20.91 0.11
C SER A 2 6.96 19.74 1.10
N GLU A 3 6.39 19.91 2.29
CA GLU A 3 6.33 18.83 3.27
C GLU A 3 5.29 17.80 2.82
N TRP A 4 5.76 16.55 2.68
CA TRP A 4 4.91 15.42 2.34
C TRP A 4 4.14 14.97 3.57
N THR A 5 2.89 14.56 3.36
CA THR A 5 2.05 13.94 4.37
C THR A 5 1.76 12.52 3.92
N ALA A 6 2.01 11.53 4.77
CA ALA A 6 1.54 10.18 4.50
C ALA A 6 0.01 10.17 4.57
N ALA A 7 -0.63 9.81 3.45
CA ALA A 7 -2.08 9.76 3.32
C ALA A 7 -2.61 8.32 3.43
N TRP A 8 -1.76 7.34 3.14
CA TRP A 8 -2.04 5.92 3.30
C TRP A 8 -0.72 5.16 3.46
N ALA A 9 -0.72 4.07 4.21
CA ALA A 9 0.42 3.16 4.36
C ALA A 9 -0.07 1.73 4.59
N ALA A 10 0.82 0.77 4.34
CA ALA A 10 0.65 -0.62 4.74
C ALA A 10 2.00 -1.18 5.20
N SER A 11 1.98 -1.96 6.28
CA SER A 11 3.17 -2.63 6.80
C SER A 11 3.57 -3.80 5.89
N PRO A 12 4.82 -3.86 5.40
CA PRO A 12 5.26 -4.92 4.50
C PRO A 12 5.42 -6.24 5.25
N GLN A 13 5.02 -7.33 4.59
CA GLN A 13 5.13 -8.72 5.04
C GLN A 13 5.91 -9.55 4.01
N MET A 14 6.49 -10.64 4.50
CA MET A 14 7.16 -11.62 3.64
C MET A 14 6.14 -12.39 2.77
N PRO A 15 6.51 -12.80 1.55
CA PRO A 15 5.63 -13.63 0.73
C PRO A 15 5.22 -14.91 1.49
N SER A 16 3.93 -15.20 1.52
CA SER A 16 3.36 -16.34 2.23
C SER A 16 2.03 -16.79 1.62
N THR A 17 1.55 -17.96 2.03
CA THR A 17 0.21 -18.44 1.63
C THR A 17 -0.91 -17.54 2.14
N GLY A 18 -0.65 -16.71 3.17
CA GLY A 18 -1.61 -15.82 3.79
C GLY A 18 -2.79 -16.56 4.43
N PHE A 19 -3.81 -15.79 4.82
CA PHE A 19 -5.09 -16.33 5.30
C PHE A 19 -6.10 -16.57 4.17
N THR A 20 -5.89 -15.90 3.03
CA THR A 20 -6.71 -16.00 1.82
C THR A 20 -5.79 -16.14 0.61
N PRO A 21 -6.30 -16.70 -0.52
CA PRO A 21 -5.53 -16.78 -1.75
C PRO A 21 -4.95 -15.41 -2.15
N ASN A 22 -3.66 -15.39 -2.46
CA ASN A 22 -2.92 -14.20 -2.84
C ASN A 22 -1.81 -14.58 -3.84
N TRP A 23 -1.14 -13.58 -4.41
CA TRP A 23 -0.12 -13.76 -5.45
C TRP A 23 1.31 -13.59 -4.95
N SER A 24 1.54 -13.47 -3.64
CA SER A 24 2.85 -13.05 -3.12
C SER A 24 3.96 -14.08 -3.39
N GLN A 25 3.65 -15.38 -3.29
CA GLN A 25 4.64 -16.44 -3.54
C GLN A 25 4.91 -16.68 -5.03
N GLU A 26 3.90 -16.50 -5.89
CA GLU A 26 4.03 -16.62 -7.35
C GLU A 26 4.74 -15.39 -7.93
N GLY A 27 4.35 -14.20 -7.48
CA GLY A 27 4.76 -12.94 -8.07
C GLY A 27 3.98 -12.61 -9.33
N PHE A 28 4.64 -11.87 -10.23
CA PHE A 28 4.07 -11.39 -11.49
C PHE A 28 5.01 -11.71 -12.64
N SER A 29 4.46 -11.95 -13.83
CA SER A 29 5.21 -12.14 -15.07
C SER A 29 4.33 -11.72 -16.24
N ASP A 30 4.81 -10.79 -17.07
CA ASP A 30 4.02 -10.09 -18.08
C ASP A 30 2.61 -9.72 -17.58
N GLY A 31 2.57 -9.02 -16.45
CA GLY A 31 1.34 -8.81 -15.69
C GLY A 31 1.25 -7.42 -15.09
N THR A 32 0.02 -6.90 -15.08
CA THR A 32 -0.35 -5.65 -14.43
C THR A 32 -1.13 -5.96 -13.16
N VAL A 33 -0.74 -5.33 -12.05
CA VAL A 33 -1.49 -5.34 -10.78
C VAL A 33 -2.03 -3.94 -10.50
N ARG A 34 -3.34 -3.83 -10.25
CA ARG A 34 -4.04 -2.59 -9.92
C ARG A 34 -4.58 -2.67 -8.50
N GLN A 35 -4.13 -1.77 -7.66
CA GLN A 35 -4.34 -1.81 -6.21
C GLN A 35 -5.14 -0.58 -5.81
N ILE A 36 -6.26 -0.77 -5.10
CA ILE A 36 -7.05 0.36 -4.58
C ILE A 36 -6.56 0.71 -3.18
N VAL A 37 -6.40 2.00 -2.91
CA VAL A 37 -6.15 2.53 -1.56
C VAL A 37 -7.01 3.76 -1.30
N ARG A 38 -7.60 3.83 -0.11
CA ARG A 38 -8.31 5.02 0.39
C ARG A 38 -7.33 5.93 1.11
N VAL A 39 -7.18 7.16 0.65
CA VAL A 39 -6.29 8.14 1.28
C VAL A 39 -7.00 8.90 2.40
N THR A 40 -6.34 9.13 3.52
CA THR A 40 -6.90 9.88 4.68
C THR A 40 -6.53 11.36 4.67
N ALA A 41 -5.69 11.78 3.72
CA ALA A 41 -5.34 13.17 3.46
C ALA A 41 -5.47 13.48 1.96
N GLY A 42 -5.94 14.70 1.65
CA GLY A 42 -6.02 15.20 0.29
C GLY A 42 -4.82 16.06 -0.09
N GLY A 43 -4.64 16.31 -1.39
CA GLY A 43 -3.60 17.20 -1.92
C GLY A 43 -3.59 17.23 -3.45
N GLU A 44 -2.89 18.22 -4.01
CA GLU A 44 -2.82 18.45 -5.48
C GLU A 44 -1.80 17.55 -6.19
N ARG A 45 -0.85 17.02 -5.44
CA ARG A 45 0.21 16.14 -5.95
C ARG A 45 0.38 14.98 -5.00
N LEU A 46 0.67 13.83 -5.56
CA LEU A 46 0.96 12.63 -4.80
C LEU A 46 2.21 11.92 -5.32
N ARG A 47 2.79 11.06 -4.47
CA ARG A 47 3.82 10.10 -4.85
C ARG A 47 3.57 8.80 -4.11
N ILE A 48 4.11 7.71 -4.66
CA ILE A 48 4.01 6.40 -4.02
C ILE A 48 5.34 5.98 -3.42
N ARG A 49 5.28 5.08 -2.45
CA ARG A 49 6.43 4.36 -1.92
C ARG A 49 6.27 2.87 -2.19
N LEU A 50 7.27 2.32 -2.88
CA LEU A 50 7.39 0.90 -3.16
C LEU A 50 8.38 0.25 -2.20
N SER A 51 8.12 -1.00 -1.81
CA SER A 51 8.96 -1.80 -0.93
C SER A 51 9.31 -3.14 -1.55
N ASN A 52 10.60 -3.45 -1.51
CA ASN A 52 11.17 -4.76 -1.81
C ASN A 52 11.88 -5.32 -0.55
N ALA A 53 11.36 -4.97 0.64
CA ALA A 53 11.95 -5.32 1.94
C ALA A 53 12.22 -6.82 2.12
N TYR A 54 11.37 -7.67 1.53
CA TYR A 54 11.50 -9.12 1.61
C TYR A 54 12.04 -9.79 0.34
N GLY A 55 12.25 -9.03 -0.73
CA GLY A 55 12.81 -9.55 -1.97
C GLY A 55 14.29 -9.92 -1.82
N THR A 56 14.68 -11.05 -2.43
CA THR A 56 16.06 -11.54 -2.47
C THR A 56 16.82 -11.11 -3.72
N SER A 57 16.14 -10.49 -4.68
CA SER A 57 16.69 -9.96 -5.93
C SER A 57 16.13 -8.55 -6.20
N PRO A 58 16.76 -7.77 -7.10
CA PRO A 58 16.21 -6.50 -7.53
C PRO A 58 14.82 -6.68 -8.17
N LEU A 59 13.86 -5.83 -7.78
CA LEU A 59 12.55 -5.74 -8.40
C LEU A 59 12.64 -4.82 -9.62
N HIS A 60 12.35 -5.35 -10.80
CA HIS A 60 12.31 -4.58 -12.04
C HIS A 60 10.88 -4.13 -12.34
N LEU A 61 10.56 -2.88 -12.05
CA LEU A 61 9.28 -2.26 -12.39
C LEU A 61 9.36 -1.72 -13.82
N THR A 62 8.49 -2.22 -14.71
CA THR A 62 8.46 -1.76 -16.11
C THR A 62 7.76 -0.41 -16.23
N GLY A 63 6.75 -0.18 -15.40
CA GLY A 63 6.20 1.15 -15.17
C GLY A 63 5.03 1.15 -14.20
N ALA A 64 4.61 2.34 -13.81
CA ALA A 64 3.51 2.52 -12.88
C ALA A 64 2.62 3.71 -13.25
N THR A 65 1.35 3.63 -12.87
CA THR A 65 0.40 4.75 -12.96
C THR A 65 -0.36 4.91 -11.65
N VAL A 66 -0.86 6.12 -11.44
CA VAL A 66 -1.88 6.43 -10.43
C VAL A 66 -3.09 7.06 -11.12
N ALA A 67 -4.28 6.79 -10.58
CA ALA A 67 -5.52 7.36 -11.08
C ALA A 67 -6.56 7.41 -9.95
N ARG A 68 -7.58 8.26 -10.05
CA ARG A 68 -8.73 8.19 -9.15
C ARG A 68 -9.56 6.95 -9.47
N SER A 69 -10.04 6.27 -8.42
CA SER A 69 -10.85 5.06 -8.59
C SER A 69 -12.25 5.41 -9.06
N ALA A 70 -12.74 4.70 -10.07
CA ALA A 70 -14.14 4.75 -10.49
C ALA A 70 -14.97 3.57 -9.92
N GLY A 71 -14.39 2.81 -8.98
CA GLY A 71 -14.99 1.61 -8.40
C GLY A 71 -14.54 0.32 -9.10
N GLY A 72 -14.37 -0.74 -8.32
CA GLY A 72 -13.77 -1.98 -8.80
C GLY A 72 -12.41 -1.73 -9.46
N ALA A 73 -12.11 -2.44 -10.55
CA ALA A 73 -10.90 -2.20 -11.32
C ALA A 73 -10.96 -0.92 -12.21
N ALA A 74 -12.09 -0.22 -12.31
CA ALA A 74 -12.23 0.93 -13.18
C ALA A 74 -11.55 2.19 -12.61
N ILE A 75 -11.10 3.06 -13.49
CA ILE A 75 -10.44 4.32 -13.14
C ILE A 75 -11.11 5.50 -13.85
N GLU A 76 -11.11 6.66 -13.20
CA GLU A 76 -11.71 7.86 -13.77
C GLU A 76 -10.95 8.34 -15.01
N GLU A 77 -11.68 8.61 -16.08
CA GLU A 77 -11.13 9.19 -17.30
C GLU A 77 -10.44 10.54 -17.01
N GLY A 78 -9.30 10.80 -17.64
CA GLY A 78 -8.51 12.02 -17.44
C GLY A 78 -7.71 12.07 -16.12
N SER A 79 -7.90 11.12 -15.21
CA SER A 79 -7.17 11.08 -13.93
C SER A 79 -5.84 10.31 -13.97
N VAL A 80 -5.59 9.54 -15.04
CA VAL A 80 -4.38 8.72 -15.15
C VAL A 80 -3.13 9.59 -15.20
N ARG A 81 -2.16 9.29 -14.33
CA ARG A 81 -0.81 9.87 -14.34
C ARG A 81 0.21 8.74 -14.38
N GLU A 82 1.11 8.81 -15.35
CA GLU A 82 2.30 7.97 -15.38
C GLU A 82 3.26 8.42 -14.28
N LEU A 83 3.75 7.48 -13.50
CA LEU A 83 4.74 7.73 -12.47
C LEU A 83 6.14 7.62 -13.05
N THR A 84 7.03 8.48 -12.58
CA THR A 84 8.46 8.41 -12.88
C THR A 84 9.28 8.19 -11.60
N PHE A 85 10.52 7.76 -11.77
CA PHE A 85 11.48 7.50 -10.71
C PHE A 85 12.82 8.10 -11.11
N GLY A 86 13.16 9.27 -10.56
CA GLY A 86 14.33 10.04 -11.03
C GLY A 86 14.20 10.45 -12.50
N GLY A 87 12.97 10.72 -12.95
CA GLY A 87 12.63 11.07 -14.33
C GLY A 87 12.45 9.89 -15.30
N ALA A 88 12.77 8.65 -14.87
CA ALA A 88 12.59 7.46 -15.71
C ALA A 88 11.20 6.81 -15.50
N ARG A 89 10.61 6.25 -16.55
CA ARG A 89 9.30 5.56 -16.50
C ARG A 89 9.37 4.15 -15.91
N SER A 90 10.55 3.56 -15.89
CA SER A 90 10.84 2.27 -15.26
C SER A 90 11.76 2.47 -14.08
N ALA A 91 11.82 1.48 -13.19
CA ALA A 91 12.67 1.54 -12.02
C ALA A 91 13.19 0.17 -11.59
N VAL A 92 14.29 0.18 -10.84
CA VAL A 92 14.81 -0.98 -10.14
C VAL A 92 14.79 -0.68 -8.65
N VAL A 93 14.07 -1.48 -7.88
CA VAL A 93 14.14 -1.44 -6.40
C VAL A 93 15.11 -2.54 -5.97
N PRO A 94 16.28 -2.20 -5.40
CA PRO A 94 17.22 -3.22 -4.93
C PRO A 94 16.58 -4.22 -3.96
N ALA A 95 17.20 -5.39 -3.82
CA ALA A 95 16.82 -6.33 -2.77
C ALA A 95 16.88 -5.63 -1.41
N ARG A 96 15.87 -5.86 -0.56
CA ARG A 96 15.79 -5.31 0.81
C ARG A 96 15.70 -3.77 0.87
N ALA A 97 15.27 -3.12 -0.21
CA ALA A 97 15.21 -1.66 -0.30
C ALA A 97 13.78 -1.13 -0.52
N GLU A 98 13.63 0.19 -0.39
CA GLU A 98 12.43 0.95 -0.74
C GLU A 98 12.76 1.98 -1.83
N LEU A 99 11.75 2.38 -2.60
CA LEU A 99 11.86 3.42 -3.62
C LEU A 99 10.62 4.33 -3.58
N ARG A 100 10.82 5.63 -3.69
CA ARG A 100 9.73 6.60 -3.89
C ARG A 100 9.67 7.04 -5.34
N SER A 101 8.45 7.23 -5.86
CA SER A 101 8.27 7.89 -7.16
C SER A 101 8.57 9.38 -7.06
N ASP A 102 8.81 10.00 -8.20
CA ASP A 102 8.69 11.44 -8.36
C ASP A 102 7.23 11.88 -8.11
N PRO A 103 6.98 13.18 -7.85
CA PRO A 103 5.64 13.71 -7.69
C PRO A 103 4.83 13.64 -8.99
N ALA A 104 3.56 13.23 -8.88
CA ALA A 104 2.59 13.28 -9.97
C ALA A 104 1.46 14.28 -9.65
N ASP A 105 1.07 15.07 -10.65
CA ASP A 105 0.01 16.08 -10.56
C ASP A 105 -1.37 15.41 -10.65
N LEU A 106 -1.83 14.86 -9.53
CA LEU A 106 -3.14 14.26 -9.36
C LEU A 106 -3.79 14.77 -8.08
N ALA A 107 -4.80 15.63 -8.24
CA ALA A 107 -5.61 16.10 -7.14
C ALA A 107 -6.47 14.96 -6.58
N VAL A 108 -6.34 14.75 -5.26
CA VAL A 108 -7.08 13.74 -4.50
C VAL A 108 -7.73 14.37 -3.29
N GLU A 109 -8.98 13.98 -3.03
CA GLU A 109 -9.71 14.43 -1.85
C GLU A 109 -9.41 13.52 -0.65
N ARG A 110 -9.49 14.09 0.55
CA ARG A 110 -9.44 13.31 1.78
C ARG A 110 -10.59 12.30 1.78
N LEU A 111 -10.28 11.06 2.13
CA LEU A 111 -11.17 9.89 2.09
C LEU A 111 -11.60 9.49 0.67
N GLY A 112 -10.93 10.01 -0.37
CA GLY A 112 -11.04 9.50 -1.73
C GLY A 112 -10.23 8.22 -1.93
N SER A 113 -10.57 7.45 -2.96
CA SER A 113 -9.85 6.25 -3.35
C SER A 113 -9.02 6.49 -4.60
N VAL A 114 -7.76 6.07 -4.56
CA VAL A 114 -6.86 6.05 -5.72
C VAL A 114 -6.51 4.62 -6.08
N THR A 115 -6.21 4.41 -7.35
CA THR A 115 -5.58 3.19 -7.83
C THR A 115 -4.10 3.42 -8.02
N VAL A 116 -3.29 2.46 -7.60
CA VAL A 116 -1.88 2.35 -7.96
C VAL A 116 -1.73 1.12 -8.84
N THR A 117 -1.36 1.34 -10.10
CA THR A 117 -1.22 0.26 -11.08
C THR A 117 0.25 0.05 -11.41
N LEU A 118 0.77 -1.16 -11.21
CA LEU A 118 2.16 -1.55 -11.47
C LEU A 118 2.20 -2.58 -12.60
N TYR A 119 3.10 -2.42 -13.56
CA TYR A 119 3.33 -3.39 -14.63
C TYR A 119 4.72 -4.00 -14.54
N PHE A 120 4.77 -5.33 -14.64
CA PHE A 120 5.97 -6.14 -14.63
C PHE A 120 6.03 -6.96 -15.93
N ALA A 121 6.82 -6.51 -16.90
CA ALA A 121 7.06 -7.28 -18.13
C ALA A 121 7.88 -8.55 -17.85
N GLY A 122 8.86 -8.46 -16.95
CA GLY A 122 9.66 -9.59 -16.50
C GLY A 122 9.08 -10.30 -15.27
N THR A 123 9.51 -11.54 -15.04
CA THR A 123 9.14 -12.30 -13.85
C THR A 123 9.75 -11.68 -12.59
N THR A 124 8.94 -11.44 -11.57
CA THR A 124 9.40 -10.88 -10.28
C THR A 124 9.93 -11.94 -9.33
N GLY A 125 9.39 -13.16 -9.40
CA GLY A 125 9.49 -14.15 -8.31
C GLY A 125 8.68 -13.72 -7.07
N PRO A 126 8.89 -14.34 -5.90
CA PRO A 126 8.16 -14.00 -4.68
C PRO A 126 8.31 -12.52 -4.30
N VAL A 127 7.20 -11.88 -3.94
CA VAL A 127 7.11 -10.42 -3.76
C VAL A 127 6.79 -10.02 -2.32
N THR A 128 7.33 -8.86 -1.91
CA THR A 128 6.88 -8.18 -0.67
C THR A 128 5.41 -7.79 -0.84
N PHE A 129 4.60 -8.07 0.18
CA PHE A 129 3.16 -7.82 0.12
C PHE A 129 2.59 -7.41 1.49
N HIS A 130 1.29 -7.19 1.55
CA HIS A 130 0.52 -7.07 2.77
C HIS A 130 -0.75 -7.91 2.61
N SER A 131 -0.96 -8.90 3.49
CA SER A 131 -1.95 -9.97 3.26
C SER A 131 -3.40 -9.54 3.42
N GLN A 132 -3.71 -8.69 4.38
CA GLN A 132 -5.08 -8.43 4.83
C GLN A 132 -5.48 -6.99 4.52
N ALA A 133 -5.48 -6.65 3.22
CA ALA A 133 -5.75 -5.29 2.78
C ALA A 133 -7.18 -4.81 3.09
N TRP A 134 -8.12 -5.75 3.22
CA TRP A 134 -9.57 -5.47 3.32
C TRP A 134 -10.08 -4.55 2.21
N THR A 135 -9.41 -4.60 1.06
CA THR A 135 -9.68 -3.88 -0.18
C THR A 135 -9.19 -4.74 -1.33
N ASP A 136 -9.90 -4.71 -2.45
CA ASP A 136 -9.53 -5.50 -3.63
C ASP A 136 -8.31 -4.92 -4.35
N SER A 137 -7.44 -5.83 -4.75
CA SER A 137 -6.42 -5.64 -5.79
C SER A 137 -6.72 -6.58 -6.94
N TYR A 138 -6.47 -6.11 -8.16
CA TYR A 138 -6.80 -6.81 -9.38
C TYR A 138 -5.56 -7.12 -10.22
N ARG A 139 -5.60 -8.22 -10.97
CA ARG A 139 -4.51 -8.63 -11.88
C ARG A 139 -5.04 -8.87 -13.30
N ALA A 140 -4.23 -8.48 -14.28
CA ALA A 140 -4.46 -8.71 -15.70
C ALA A 140 -3.14 -9.03 -16.42
N GLY A 141 -3.21 -9.78 -17.53
CA GLY A 141 -2.06 -10.04 -18.39
C GLY A 141 -1.71 -8.85 -19.30
N GLY A 142 -0.41 -8.69 -19.58
CA GLY A 142 0.15 -7.61 -20.38
C GLY A 142 0.16 -6.25 -19.68
N ASP A 143 0.55 -5.21 -20.41
CA ASP A 143 0.51 -3.82 -19.93
C ASP A 143 -0.92 -3.26 -20.01
N ARG A 144 -1.55 -3.09 -18.84
CA ARG A 144 -2.91 -2.57 -18.67
C ARG A 144 -2.96 -1.29 -17.85
N ARG A 145 -1.82 -0.58 -17.72
CA ARG A 145 -1.69 0.59 -16.83
C ARG A 145 -2.68 1.73 -17.14
N ALA A 146 -3.10 1.85 -18.39
CA ALA A 146 -4.05 2.87 -18.88
C ALA A 146 -5.45 2.31 -19.20
N ASP A 147 -5.74 1.05 -18.88
CA ASP A 147 -7.08 0.48 -19.12
C ASP A 147 -8.10 1.16 -18.19
N LEU A 148 -9.01 1.94 -18.77
CA LEU A 148 -10.00 2.73 -18.03
C LEU A 148 -11.10 1.85 -17.44
N SER A 149 -11.56 0.86 -18.20
CA SER A 149 -12.72 0.03 -17.86
C SER A 149 -12.44 -0.93 -16.72
N GLY A 150 -11.19 -1.40 -16.62
CA GLY A 150 -10.85 -2.48 -15.72
C GLY A 150 -11.32 -3.87 -16.18
N ALA A 151 -11.98 -3.99 -17.34
CA ALA A 151 -12.59 -5.25 -17.78
C ALA A 151 -11.58 -6.39 -18.02
N ALA A 152 -10.33 -6.05 -18.35
CA ALA A 152 -9.25 -7.03 -18.50
C ALA A 152 -8.76 -7.61 -17.16
N PHE A 153 -9.14 -6.99 -16.03
CA PHE A 153 -8.72 -7.40 -14.69
C PHE A 153 -9.70 -8.40 -14.09
N THR A 154 -9.52 -9.67 -14.44
CA THR A 154 -10.44 -10.76 -14.05
C THR A 154 -10.05 -11.45 -12.74
N ASP A 155 -8.79 -11.30 -12.31
CA ASP A 155 -8.29 -11.91 -11.09
C ASP A 155 -8.34 -10.90 -9.94
N VAL A 156 -8.80 -11.33 -8.76
CA VAL A 156 -8.98 -10.47 -7.57
C VAL A 156 -8.35 -11.11 -6.33
N THR A 157 -7.68 -10.30 -5.50
CA THR A 157 -7.21 -10.68 -4.17
C THR A 157 -7.40 -9.53 -3.18
N ALA A 158 -7.39 -9.83 -1.89
CA ALA A 158 -7.49 -8.83 -0.83
C ALA A 158 -6.12 -8.50 -0.22
N SER A 159 -5.12 -8.23 -1.06
CA SER A 159 -3.74 -7.96 -0.64
C SER A 159 -3.12 -6.82 -1.44
N TRP A 160 -2.16 -6.10 -0.84
CA TRP A 160 -1.33 -5.13 -1.55
C TRP A 160 0.05 -5.72 -1.84
N TYR A 161 0.62 -5.43 -3.00
CA TYR A 161 1.88 -5.98 -3.50
C TYR A 161 2.85 -4.86 -3.83
N HIS A 162 4.05 -4.91 -3.23
CA HIS A 162 5.10 -3.89 -3.30
C HIS A 162 4.71 -2.47 -2.88
N LEU A 163 3.43 -2.15 -2.63
CA LEU A 163 2.97 -0.83 -2.25
C LEU A 163 3.03 -0.65 -0.74
N ALA A 164 3.80 0.33 -0.27
CA ALA A 164 4.03 0.59 1.16
C ALA A 164 3.56 1.99 1.60
N GLY A 165 3.25 2.89 0.66
CA GLY A 165 2.68 4.18 1.02
C GLY A 165 2.20 5.01 -0.17
N VAL A 166 1.26 5.91 0.13
CA VAL A 166 0.87 7.04 -0.71
C VAL A 166 1.06 8.30 0.11
N GLU A 167 1.84 9.23 -0.41
CA GLU A 167 2.14 10.50 0.22
C GLU A 167 1.58 11.63 -0.65
N VAL A 168 0.96 12.64 -0.01
CA VAL A 168 0.40 13.81 -0.68
C VAL A 168 1.15 15.08 -0.27
N ALA A 169 1.26 16.03 -1.18
CA ALA A 169 1.86 17.33 -0.91
C ALA A 169 0.86 18.26 -0.19
N ALA A 170 0.60 17.99 1.09
CA ALA A 170 -0.38 18.71 1.90
C ALA A 170 0.21 19.52 3.07
N GLY A 171 1.47 19.27 3.46
CA GLY A 171 2.11 19.95 4.59
C GLY A 171 1.45 19.72 5.95
N ARG A 172 0.63 18.66 6.09
CA ARG A 172 0.05 18.25 7.37
C ARG A 172 1.11 17.51 8.18
N THR A 173 1.24 17.89 9.45
CA THR A 173 2.20 17.33 10.42
C THR A 173 1.54 16.64 11.61
N ASP A 174 0.21 16.51 11.59
CA ASP A 174 -0.60 15.96 12.67
C ASP A 174 -1.12 14.55 12.36
N GLY A 175 -0.42 13.78 11.53
CA GLY A 175 -0.79 12.40 11.20
C GLY A 175 -0.74 11.47 12.42
N ILE A 176 -1.60 10.45 12.39
CA ILE A 176 -1.68 9.38 13.38
C ILE A 176 -1.28 8.07 12.72
N VAL A 177 -0.37 7.30 13.33
CA VAL A 177 -0.15 5.89 12.99
C VAL A 177 -0.84 5.02 14.02
N LEU A 178 -1.58 4.03 13.53
CA LEU A 178 -2.15 2.95 14.34
C LEU A 178 -1.26 1.73 14.14
N PHE A 179 -0.47 1.40 15.16
CA PHE A 179 0.51 0.33 15.13
C PHE A 179 0.01 -0.85 15.96
N GLY A 180 -0.09 -2.03 15.37
CA GLY A 180 -0.62 -3.16 16.11
C GLY A 180 -0.81 -4.45 15.33
N ASP A 181 -1.64 -5.30 15.90
CA ASP A 181 -1.95 -6.64 15.39
C ASP A 181 -3.22 -6.69 14.50
N SER A 182 -3.90 -7.84 14.46
CA SER A 182 -5.12 -8.10 13.69
C SER A 182 -6.27 -7.15 14.01
N VAL A 183 -6.38 -6.66 15.25
CA VAL A 183 -7.40 -5.67 15.62
C VAL A 183 -7.14 -4.33 14.93
N THR A 184 -5.86 -3.95 14.83
CA THR A 184 -5.42 -2.77 14.08
C THR A 184 -5.57 -2.97 12.58
N ASP A 185 -5.13 -4.12 12.06
CA ASP A 185 -5.16 -4.45 10.64
C ASP A 185 -6.59 -4.46 10.06
N GLY A 186 -7.56 -4.85 10.91
CA GLY A 186 -8.99 -4.82 10.57
C GLY A 186 -9.60 -6.20 10.38
N PHE A 187 -9.09 -7.22 11.08
CA PHE A 187 -9.57 -8.59 10.96
C PHE A 187 -11.09 -8.70 11.10
N GLY A 188 -11.72 -9.32 10.11
CA GLY A 188 -13.19 -9.46 10.05
C GLY A 188 -13.92 -8.27 9.44
N SER A 189 -13.21 -7.26 8.93
CA SER A 189 -13.84 -6.18 8.15
C SER A 189 -14.44 -6.71 6.84
N THR A 190 -15.46 -6.01 6.32
CA THR A 190 -15.99 -6.31 4.98
C THR A 190 -15.07 -5.66 3.96
N PRO A 191 -14.52 -6.42 2.99
CA PRO A 191 -13.67 -5.86 1.94
C PRO A 191 -14.33 -4.68 1.22
N GLY A 192 -13.59 -3.59 1.03
CA GLY A 192 -14.03 -2.39 0.32
C GLY A 192 -15.07 -1.54 1.05
N ALA A 193 -15.50 -1.92 2.27
CA ALA A 193 -16.50 -1.17 3.02
C ALA A 193 -15.93 -0.01 3.85
N ASP A 194 -14.60 0.17 3.87
CA ASP A 194 -13.90 1.27 4.54
C ASP A 194 -14.38 1.51 5.99
N ARG A 195 -14.56 0.43 6.74
CA ARG A 195 -15.17 0.42 8.09
C ARG A 195 -14.26 -0.11 9.20
N ARG A 196 -12.94 -0.14 8.97
CA ARG A 196 -11.98 -0.45 10.04
C ARG A 196 -12.00 0.69 11.05
N TRP A 197 -11.59 0.45 12.29
CA TRP A 197 -11.52 1.54 13.26
C TRP A 197 -10.51 2.63 12.86
N SER A 198 -9.53 2.31 12.01
CA SER A 198 -8.65 3.28 11.34
C SER A 198 -9.43 4.24 10.45
N ASP A 199 -10.39 3.73 9.69
CA ASP A 199 -11.24 4.51 8.78
C ASP A 199 -12.18 5.41 9.60
N ALA A 200 -12.83 4.84 10.62
CA ALA A 200 -13.70 5.58 11.54
C ALA A 200 -12.95 6.69 12.31
N LEU A 201 -11.70 6.43 12.73
CA LEU A 201 -10.86 7.43 13.38
C LEU A 201 -10.45 8.54 12.41
N ALA A 202 -10.12 8.18 11.17
CA ALA A 202 -9.82 9.16 10.13
C ALA A 202 -11.00 10.11 9.94
N GLU A 203 -12.22 9.55 9.80
CA GLU A 203 -13.48 10.29 9.68
C GLU A 203 -13.72 11.22 10.86
N LEU A 204 -13.68 10.69 12.08
CA LEU A 204 -13.97 11.41 13.33
C LEU A 204 -13.01 12.58 13.57
N THR A 205 -11.72 12.39 13.29
CA THR A 205 -10.69 13.37 13.67
C THR A 205 -10.38 14.40 12.58
N GLY A 206 -10.70 14.11 11.32
CA GLY A 206 -10.22 14.94 10.21
C GLY A 206 -8.72 14.79 9.90
N ARG A 207 -8.00 13.94 10.64
CA ARG A 207 -6.53 13.80 10.56
C ARG A 207 -6.13 12.71 9.56
N PRO A 208 -4.91 12.78 8.98
CA PRO A 208 -4.32 11.63 8.32
C PRO A 208 -4.17 10.48 9.32
N VAL A 209 -4.69 9.31 8.99
CA VAL A 209 -4.59 8.10 9.80
C VAL A 209 -3.99 6.98 8.95
N LEU A 210 -2.93 6.38 9.46
CA LEU A 210 -2.18 5.32 8.80
C LEU A 210 -2.39 4.02 9.57
N ASN A 211 -2.79 2.97 8.86
CA ASN A 211 -2.92 1.64 9.43
C ASN A 211 -1.63 0.86 9.24
N ALA A 212 -0.93 0.61 10.35
CA ALA A 212 0.29 -0.20 10.40
C ALA A 212 0.04 -1.53 11.13
N GLY A 213 -1.19 -2.06 11.02
CA GLY A 213 -1.56 -3.38 11.51
C GLY A 213 -0.88 -4.51 10.74
N ILE A 214 -0.61 -5.62 11.43
CA ILE A 214 -0.33 -6.92 10.81
C ILE A 214 -1.09 -7.99 11.59
N GLY A 215 -1.96 -8.74 10.92
CA GLY A 215 -2.66 -9.87 11.52
C GLY A 215 -1.74 -10.86 12.25
N GLY A 216 -2.02 -11.11 13.52
CA GLY A 216 -1.26 -12.05 14.34
C GLY A 216 0.11 -11.54 14.84
N ASN A 217 0.47 -10.28 14.56
CA ASN A 217 1.80 -9.77 14.93
C ASN A 217 2.02 -9.84 16.45
N LEU A 218 3.23 -10.22 16.83
CA LEU A 218 3.68 -10.29 18.21
C LEU A 218 4.65 -9.13 18.48
N LEU A 219 4.63 -8.62 19.70
CA LEU A 219 5.46 -7.47 20.07
C LEU A 219 6.95 -7.83 20.16
N LEU A 220 7.26 -8.99 20.76
CA LEU A 220 8.63 -9.38 21.12
C LEU A 220 9.19 -10.56 20.33
N ASN A 221 8.36 -11.28 19.57
CA ASN A 221 8.77 -12.50 18.85
C ASN A 221 8.51 -12.38 17.36
N ASP A 222 9.44 -12.88 16.56
CA ASP A 222 9.19 -13.06 15.13
C ASP A 222 8.28 -14.26 14.93
N SER A 223 7.46 -14.23 13.88
CA SER A 223 6.61 -15.35 13.50
C SER A 223 6.77 -15.64 12.02
N ALA A 224 6.97 -16.92 11.69
CA ALA A 224 6.98 -17.37 10.30
C ALA A 224 5.64 -17.10 9.57
N TRP A 225 4.56 -16.94 10.34
CA TRP A 225 3.21 -16.67 9.81
C TRP A 225 2.80 -15.21 9.94
N TYR A 226 3.27 -14.50 10.98
CA TYR A 226 2.80 -13.16 11.34
C TYR A 226 3.86 -12.06 11.24
N GLY A 227 5.00 -12.38 10.63
CA GLY A 227 6.05 -11.44 10.28
C GLY A 227 7.00 -11.09 11.43
N GLU A 228 7.78 -10.04 11.20
CA GLU A 228 8.76 -9.50 12.16
C GLU A 228 8.06 -8.99 13.42
N ARG A 229 8.70 -9.17 14.59
CA ARG A 229 8.22 -8.63 15.86
C ARG A 229 7.96 -7.11 15.79
N GLY A 230 6.95 -6.64 16.50
CA GLY A 230 6.57 -5.22 16.56
C GLY A 230 7.76 -4.29 16.84
N THR A 231 8.61 -4.66 17.80
CA THR A 231 9.82 -3.89 18.15
C THR A 231 10.82 -3.71 16.99
N ALA A 232 10.89 -4.65 16.05
CA ALA A 232 11.79 -4.57 14.89
C ALA A 232 11.23 -3.64 13.81
N ARG A 233 9.91 -3.65 13.60
CA ARG A 233 9.25 -2.86 12.55
C ARG A 233 8.79 -1.47 12.98
N PHE A 234 8.73 -1.17 14.28
CA PHE A 234 8.18 0.09 14.83
C PHE A 234 8.74 1.36 14.18
N ARG A 235 10.07 1.43 13.98
CA ARG A 235 10.68 2.60 13.33
C ARG A 235 10.23 2.73 11.87
N ARG A 236 10.21 1.62 11.11
CA ARG A 236 9.84 1.61 9.69
C ARG A 236 8.36 1.96 9.50
N ASP A 237 7.50 1.28 10.24
CA ASP A 237 6.06 1.32 9.99
C ASP A 237 5.40 2.54 10.64
N ALA A 238 5.92 3.03 11.77
CA ALA A 238 5.37 4.18 12.49
C ALA A 238 6.24 5.44 12.40
N LEU A 239 7.47 5.42 12.93
CA LEU A 239 8.24 6.66 13.13
C LEU A 239 8.78 7.29 11.85
N SER A 240 8.94 6.49 10.79
CA SER A 240 9.49 6.96 9.50
C SER A 240 8.43 7.50 8.55
N GLN A 241 7.16 7.55 8.98
CA GLN A 241 6.06 8.05 8.17
C GLN A 241 6.05 9.59 8.16
N PRO A 242 6.02 10.23 6.99
CA PRO A 242 6.08 11.68 6.89
C PRO A 242 4.81 12.34 7.45
N GLY A 243 5.01 13.42 8.22
CA GLY A 243 3.93 14.22 8.78
C GLY A 243 3.19 13.56 9.96
N VAL A 244 3.78 12.55 10.62
CA VAL A 244 3.19 11.89 11.79
C VAL A 244 3.65 12.54 13.09
N SER A 245 2.69 12.84 13.97
CA SER A 245 2.93 13.38 15.32
C SER A 245 2.46 12.44 16.44
N THR A 246 1.70 11.41 16.10
CA THR A 246 1.02 10.56 17.08
C THR A 246 1.13 9.10 16.65
N VAL A 247 1.47 8.22 17.59
CA VAL A 247 1.41 6.77 17.40
C VAL A 247 0.48 6.21 18.47
N VAL A 248 -0.53 5.45 18.05
CA VAL A 248 -1.37 4.63 18.92
C VAL A 248 -0.89 3.20 18.79
N VAL A 249 -0.49 2.59 19.90
CA VAL A 249 -0.04 1.20 19.94
C VAL A 249 -1.13 0.34 20.53
N LEU A 250 -1.59 -0.65 19.76
CA LEU A 250 -2.54 -1.68 20.19
C LEU A 250 -2.00 -3.05 19.74
N GLU A 251 -1.19 -3.65 20.60
CA GLU A 251 -0.49 -4.90 20.35
C GLU A 251 -0.33 -5.69 21.65
N GLY A 252 0.00 -6.97 21.55
CA GLY A 252 0.17 -7.87 22.70
C GLY A 252 -0.89 -8.96 22.82
N LEU A 253 -1.96 -8.92 22.00
CA LEU A 253 -2.99 -9.97 22.01
C LEU A 253 -2.40 -11.33 21.64
N ASN A 254 -1.48 -11.39 20.67
CA ASN A 254 -0.87 -12.63 20.20
C ASN A 254 0.34 -13.06 21.05
N ASP A 255 0.79 -12.23 21.98
CA ASP A 255 1.88 -12.55 22.91
C ASP A 255 1.39 -13.38 24.12
N ILE A 256 0.07 -13.45 24.35
CA ILE A 256 -0.60 -14.22 25.42
C ILE A 256 -1.41 -15.40 24.88
#